data_AF-A0A6A5AGH4-F1
#
_entry.id   AF-A0A6A5AGH4-F1
#
_cell.length_a   1.000
_cell.length_b   1.000
_cell.length_c   1.000
_cell.angle_alpha   90.00
_cell.angle_beta   90.00
_cell.angle_gamma   90.00
#
_symmetry.space_group_name_H-M   'P 1'
#
loop_
_entity.id
_entity.type
_entity.pdbx_description
1 polymer ?
#
loop_
_entity_poly.entity_id
_entity_poly.type
_entity_poly.pdbx_seq_one_letter_code
_entity_poly.pdbx_strand_id
1 'polypeptide(L)'
;FVSTTLSFSAQTSSLVTQQSIESKLEKKRKNLLGPVANKKMVVFVDDVNLPAVEVYGAQAPIELLRQFLDFKGFYDRDKLFWKDIADTSFVCAAAPAGGGRSHCTPRFVRHFHVLCVHPAREASLKLIFSSILGGFLERFAAPVKALRSGIITCVIEVYNRVCSELLPTPSKFHYTFNLRDVSKVFQGMLMITPAKCSDVDTMNKLWVHEACRVFGDRLNTVQDTVWFEDLLLHLLGAHFQVKWTTETLFHGPCPLVFGDIFRPGVPNPVYEICEDATKLVKLLESANDDYNMRFSNKMNLVFFRDAIAHLLRLTRILRQPRGNAMLIGVGGSGKQSLARLAAFTQDAACHQIEITRGYGTVEFHEDLKTLMLKAGVQGQPTVFLFTDSQIVDESFLEDINNVLNSGEVPNLFAADEMERIVGDMRPVVKNLGLPETRDQCISTFVYRVRNFLHIVLCMSPVGSALRIRCRAFPSLINCCTIDW
;
A
#
# COMPACT_ATOMS: atom_id res chain seq x y z
N PHE A 1 22.16 -17.39 -7.00
CA PHE A 1 21.16 -17.58 -5.92
C PHE A 1 19.76 -17.38 -6.49
N VAL A 2 18.75 -17.99 -5.89
CA VAL A 2 17.32 -17.70 -6.08
C VAL A 2 16.79 -17.27 -4.73
N SER A 3 15.84 -16.33 -4.69
CA SER A 3 15.25 -15.86 -3.43
C SER A 3 13.74 -16.03 -3.42
N THR A 4 13.19 -16.37 -2.26
CA THR A 4 11.76 -16.28 -1.99
C THR A 4 11.53 -15.39 -0.76
N THR A 5 10.43 -14.63 -0.76
CA THR A 5 10.05 -13.76 0.37
C THR A 5 8.79 -14.30 1.01
N LEU A 6 8.81 -14.45 2.32
CA LEU A 6 7.68 -14.78 3.17
C LEU A 6 7.39 -13.59 4.07
N SER A 7 6.16 -13.07 4.05
CA SER A 7 5.73 -12.03 4.97
C SER A 7 4.87 -12.67 6.04
N PHE A 8 5.28 -12.57 7.30
CA PHE A 8 4.47 -13.09 8.41
C PHE A 8 3.40 -12.08 8.84
N SER A 9 2.30 -12.62 9.34
CA SER A 9 1.17 -11.92 9.94
C SER A 9 0.88 -12.52 11.33
N ALA A 10 -0.01 -11.91 12.11
CA ALA A 10 -0.45 -12.48 13.38
C ALA A 10 -1.11 -13.87 13.23
N GLN A 11 -1.76 -14.14 12.09
CA GLN A 11 -2.49 -15.39 11.82
C GLN A 11 -1.66 -16.44 11.07
N THR A 12 -0.44 -16.09 10.64
CA THR A 12 0.39 -17.00 9.86
C THR A 12 0.66 -18.28 10.65
N SER A 13 0.34 -19.41 10.05
CA SER A 13 0.48 -20.73 10.67
C SER A 13 1.76 -21.44 10.22
N SER A 14 2.17 -22.46 10.99
CA SER A 14 3.29 -23.32 10.60
C SER A 14 2.98 -24.09 9.31
N LEU A 15 1.72 -24.46 9.07
CA LEU A 15 1.33 -25.17 7.85
C LEU A 15 1.54 -24.31 6.61
N VAL A 16 1.05 -23.06 6.63
CA VAL A 16 1.19 -22.11 5.53
C VAL A 16 2.67 -21.79 5.28
N THR A 17 3.46 -21.62 6.35
CA THR A 17 4.90 -21.40 6.26
C THR A 17 5.60 -22.56 5.56
N GLN A 18 5.30 -23.80 5.96
CA GLN A 18 5.87 -25.00 5.34
C GLN A 18 5.53 -25.09 3.85
N GLN A 19 4.23 -24.95 3.51
CA GLN A 19 3.76 -25.01 2.13
C GLN A 19 4.37 -23.91 1.26
N SER A 20 4.52 -22.70 1.79
CA SER A 20 5.12 -21.56 1.07
C SER A 20 6.60 -21.77 0.74
N ILE A 21 7.34 -22.47 1.62
CA ILE A 21 8.73 -22.84 1.34
C ILE A 21 8.78 -23.99 0.34
N GLU A 22 7.99 -25.05 0.57
CA GLU A 22 7.97 -26.24 -0.29
C GLU A 22 7.56 -25.91 -1.73
N SER A 23 6.60 -25.00 -1.94
CA SER A 23 6.11 -24.62 -3.27
C SER A 23 7.15 -23.94 -4.15
N LYS A 24 8.23 -23.40 -3.55
CA LYS A 24 9.33 -22.73 -4.25
C LYS A 24 10.56 -23.64 -4.45
N LEU A 25 10.48 -24.91 -4.03
CA LEU A 25 11.55 -25.90 -4.15
C LEU A 25 11.18 -27.01 -5.15
N GLU A 26 12.18 -27.56 -5.82
CA GLU A 26 12.03 -28.70 -6.72
C GLU A 26 12.33 -30.02 -6.01
N LYS A 27 11.61 -31.07 -6.40
CA LYS A 27 11.97 -32.45 -6.00
C LYS A 27 13.23 -32.88 -6.72
N LYS A 28 14.33 -33.06 -5.98
CA LYS A 28 15.60 -33.61 -6.49
C LYS A 28 15.65 -35.12 -6.40
N ARG A 29 15.12 -35.69 -5.31
CA ARG A 29 14.96 -37.14 -5.08
C ARG A 29 13.66 -37.37 -4.31
N LYS A 30 13.29 -38.64 -4.07
CA LYS A 30 12.04 -39.03 -3.40
C LYS A 30 11.74 -38.21 -2.12
N ASN A 31 12.76 -37.99 -1.29
CA ASN A 31 12.64 -37.26 -0.02
C ASN A 31 13.51 -35.99 0.04
N LEU A 32 14.09 -35.55 -1.09
CA LEU A 32 15.01 -34.41 -1.11
C LEU A 32 14.42 -33.28 -1.96
N LEU A 33 14.18 -32.14 -1.34
CA LEU A 33 13.80 -30.90 -1.99
C LEU A 33 15.00 -29.95 -2.07
N GLY A 34 15.03 -29.11 -3.10
CA GLY A 34 16.08 -28.11 -3.24
C GLY A 34 15.79 -27.11 -4.36
N PRO A 35 16.56 -26.02 -4.45
CA PRO A 35 16.45 -25.05 -5.54
C PRO A 35 16.76 -25.68 -6.91
N VAL A 36 16.44 -24.95 -7.99
CA VAL A 36 16.86 -25.28 -9.37
C VAL A 36 18.35 -25.66 -9.43
N ALA A 37 18.71 -26.63 -10.26
CA ALA A 37 20.07 -27.18 -10.33
C ALA A 37 21.15 -26.09 -10.41
N ASN A 38 22.25 -26.28 -9.67
CA ASN A 38 23.37 -25.35 -9.55
C ASN A 38 23.02 -23.95 -8.97
N LYS A 39 21.86 -23.80 -8.32
CA LYS A 39 21.52 -22.59 -7.57
C LYS A 39 21.39 -22.90 -6.07
N LYS A 40 21.47 -21.84 -5.25
CA LYS A 40 21.16 -21.86 -3.81
C LYS A 40 19.91 -21.03 -3.55
N MET A 41 19.04 -21.49 -2.66
CA MET A 41 17.82 -20.78 -2.24
C MET A 41 18.12 -19.86 -1.06
N VAL A 42 17.62 -18.64 -1.10
CA VAL A 42 17.58 -17.71 0.02
C VAL A 42 16.12 -17.47 0.40
N VAL A 43 15.71 -17.94 1.56
CA VAL A 43 14.38 -17.67 2.12
C VAL A 43 14.48 -16.41 2.96
N PHE A 44 13.91 -15.32 2.47
CA PHE A 44 13.75 -14.09 3.23
C PHE A 44 12.43 -14.12 4.00
N VAL A 45 12.46 -13.93 5.31
CA VAL A 45 11.27 -13.86 6.17
C VAL A 45 11.16 -12.45 6.73
N ASP A 46 10.14 -11.72 6.29
CA ASP A 46 9.81 -10.40 6.80
C ASP A 46 8.85 -10.50 7.99
N ASP A 47 8.97 -9.56 8.93
CA ASP A 47 8.18 -9.53 10.17
C ASP A 47 8.18 -10.87 10.95
N VAL A 48 9.34 -11.54 11.05
CA VAL A 48 9.45 -12.91 11.62
C VAL A 48 8.89 -13.05 13.04
N ASN A 49 8.83 -11.95 13.80
CA ASN A 49 8.37 -11.91 15.19
C ASN A 49 6.93 -11.39 15.37
N LEU A 50 6.17 -11.28 14.28
CA LEU A 50 4.76 -10.89 14.28
C LEU A 50 3.74 -12.02 14.58
N PRO A 51 3.99 -13.31 14.28
CA PRO A 51 2.99 -14.36 14.53
C PRO A 51 2.46 -14.39 15.95
N ALA A 52 1.19 -14.75 16.13
CA ALA A 52 0.58 -14.81 17.46
C ALA A 52 1.30 -15.81 18.37
N VAL A 53 1.45 -15.41 19.63
CA VAL A 53 2.00 -16.25 20.69
C VAL A 53 0.89 -17.13 21.21
N GLU A 54 1.09 -18.44 21.23
CA GLU A 54 0.13 -19.37 21.81
C GLU A 54 0.09 -19.25 23.35
N VAL A 55 -0.87 -19.92 23.97
CA VAL A 55 -1.10 -19.90 25.44
C VAL A 55 0.17 -20.23 26.25
N TYR A 56 1.04 -21.09 25.70
CA TYR A 56 2.28 -21.53 26.34
C TYR A 56 3.52 -20.73 25.93
N GLY A 57 3.37 -19.65 25.17
CA GLY A 57 4.47 -18.75 24.82
C GLY A 57 5.22 -19.08 23.53
N ALA A 58 4.87 -20.16 22.83
CA ALA A 58 5.50 -20.50 21.56
C ALA A 58 4.86 -19.75 20.37
N GLN A 59 5.62 -19.62 19.28
CA GLN A 59 5.13 -19.12 17.99
C GLN A 59 5.38 -20.21 16.95
N ALA A 60 4.33 -20.93 16.57
CA ALA A 60 4.45 -22.14 15.74
C ALA A 60 5.22 -21.93 14.40
N PRO A 61 5.07 -20.81 13.66
CA PRO A 61 5.89 -20.54 12.48
C PRO A 61 7.39 -20.44 12.80
N ILE A 62 7.74 -19.76 13.89
CA ILE A 62 9.15 -19.59 14.31
C ILE A 62 9.75 -20.92 14.74
N GLU A 63 9.00 -21.74 15.48
CA GLU A 63 9.46 -23.07 15.89
C GLU A 63 9.65 -24.02 14.70
N LEU A 64 8.82 -23.90 13.66
CA LEU A 64 9.04 -24.62 12.41
C LEU A 64 10.32 -24.17 11.71
N LEU A 65 10.59 -22.86 11.63
CA LEU A 65 11.84 -22.34 11.07
C LEU A 65 13.06 -22.80 11.89
N ARG A 66 12.93 -22.84 13.22
CA ARG A 66 13.97 -23.38 14.10
C ARG A 66 14.22 -24.86 13.82
N GLN A 67 13.15 -25.67 13.71
CA GLN A 67 13.24 -27.08 13.34
C GLN A 67 13.97 -27.25 12.00
N PHE A 68 13.65 -26.44 11.00
CA PHE A 68 14.36 -26.45 9.73
C PHE A 68 15.86 -26.17 9.92
N LEU A 69 16.21 -25.15 10.69
CA LEU A 69 17.60 -24.74 10.86
C LEU A 69 18.43 -25.80 11.60
N ASP A 70 17.83 -26.47 12.59
CA ASP A 70 18.42 -27.56 13.37
C ASP A 70 18.57 -28.85 12.53
N PHE A 71 17.51 -29.28 11.83
CA PHE A 71 17.42 -30.62 11.23
C PHE A 71 17.51 -30.64 9.70
N LYS A 72 17.54 -29.48 9.03
CA LYS A 72 17.63 -29.33 7.57
C LYS A 72 16.48 -29.98 6.79
N GLY A 73 15.26 -29.89 7.31
CA GLY A 73 14.10 -30.47 6.65
C GLY A 73 12.78 -30.22 7.37
N PHE A 74 11.71 -30.81 6.84
CA PHE A 74 10.36 -30.79 7.39
C PHE A 74 9.76 -32.18 7.45
N TYR A 75 8.79 -32.36 8.33
CA TYR A 75 7.96 -33.55 8.34
C TYR A 75 6.76 -33.37 7.40
N ASP A 76 6.52 -34.33 6.50
CA ASP A 76 5.31 -34.38 5.70
C ASP A 76 4.13 -34.75 6.61
N ARG A 77 3.16 -33.84 6.73
CA ARG A 77 2.05 -33.97 7.68
C ARG A 77 0.97 -34.95 7.20
N ASP A 78 0.95 -35.28 5.91
CA ASP A 78 -0.06 -36.17 5.32
C ASP A 78 0.47 -37.61 5.22
N LYS A 79 1.69 -37.75 4.68
CA LYS A 79 2.35 -39.03 4.42
C LYS A 79 3.32 -39.46 5.51
N LEU A 80 3.51 -38.62 6.54
CA LEU A 80 4.22 -38.96 7.77
C LEU A 80 5.68 -39.40 7.55
N PHE A 81 6.41 -38.72 6.65
CA PHE A 81 7.82 -38.98 6.39
C PHE A 81 8.66 -37.70 6.41
N TRP A 82 9.96 -37.83 6.64
CA TRP A 82 10.89 -36.69 6.64
C TRP A 82 11.30 -36.27 5.22
N LYS A 83 11.24 -34.96 4.95
CA LYS A 83 11.72 -34.32 3.72
C LYS A 83 12.98 -33.52 4.04
N ASP A 84 14.11 -33.92 3.46
CA ASP A 84 15.36 -33.18 3.51
C ASP A 84 15.31 -31.99 2.56
N ILE A 85 15.92 -30.86 2.96
CA ILE A 85 16.01 -29.65 2.16
C ILE A 85 17.46 -29.23 2.01
N ALA A 86 17.96 -29.27 0.77
CA ALA A 86 19.32 -28.90 0.42
C ALA A 86 19.47 -27.44 -0.01
N ASP A 87 20.70 -26.93 0.08
CA ASP A 87 21.16 -25.68 -0.54
C ASP A 87 20.30 -24.44 -0.24
N THR A 88 19.79 -24.35 0.98
CA THR A 88 18.88 -23.28 1.43
C THR A 88 19.48 -22.49 2.59
N SER A 89 19.32 -21.16 2.57
CA SER A 89 19.76 -20.23 3.62
C SER A 89 18.63 -19.29 4.00
N PHE A 90 18.61 -18.84 5.26
CA PHE A 90 17.59 -17.94 5.78
C PHE A 90 18.15 -16.55 6.02
N VAL A 91 17.36 -15.55 5.69
CA VAL A 91 17.54 -14.15 6.10
C VAL A 91 16.23 -13.72 6.72
N CYS A 92 16.25 -13.19 7.93
CA CYS A 92 15.04 -12.78 8.63
C CYS A 92 15.12 -11.30 8.99
N ALA A 93 14.02 -10.58 8.81
CA ALA A 93 13.82 -9.24 9.33
C ALA A 93 12.83 -9.28 10.51
N ALA A 94 13.17 -8.59 11.59
CA ALA A 94 12.34 -8.43 12.77
C ALA A 94 12.32 -6.96 13.16
N ALA A 95 11.16 -6.42 13.54
CA ALA A 95 11.10 -5.11 14.17
C ALA A 95 11.23 -5.26 15.70
N PRO A 96 11.59 -4.19 16.43
CA PRO A 96 11.60 -4.22 17.90
C PRO A 96 10.26 -4.72 18.47
N ALA A 97 10.32 -5.45 19.58
CA ALA A 97 9.12 -5.96 20.24
C ALA A 97 8.21 -4.80 20.70
N GLY A 98 6.90 -4.96 20.54
CA GLY A 98 5.92 -3.90 20.74
C GLY A 98 4.90 -3.83 19.59
N GLY A 99 3.79 -3.12 19.80
CA GLY A 99 2.77 -2.90 18.78
C GLY A 99 2.00 -4.15 18.30
N GLY A 100 2.28 -5.34 18.85
CA GLY A 100 1.78 -6.63 18.36
C GLY A 100 2.88 -7.65 18.06
N ARG A 101 4.14 -7.20 17.97
CA ARG A 101 5.32 -8.05 17.78
C ARG A 101 5.91 -8.51 19.11
N SER A 102 6.41 -9.74 19.10
CA SER A 102 7.02 -10.40 20.27
C SER A 102 8.55 -10.41 20.20
N HIS A 103 9.20 -10.76 21.30
CA HIS A 103 10.65 -11.01 21.27
C HIS A 103 10.95 -12.36 20.59
N CYS A 104 11.93 -12.39 19.69
CA CYS A 104 12.43 -13.66 19.15
C CYS A 104 13.08 -14.48 20.28
N THR A 105 12.81 -15.78 20.32
CA THR A 105 13.39 -16.67 21.34
C THR A 105 14.90 -16.82 21.14
N PRO A 106 15.73 -16.87 22.20
CA PRO A 106 17.18 -17.08 22.08
C PRO A 106 17.54 -18.38 21.35
N ARG A 107 16.68 -19.40 21.46
CA ARG A 107 16.81 -20.68 20.75
C ARG A 107 16.72 -20.55 19.24
N PHE A 108 15.92 -19.61 18.74
CA PHE A 108 15.84 -19.29 17.32
C PHE A 108 17.00 -18.39 16.90
N VAL A 109 17.27 -17.33 17.67
CA VAL A 109 18.28 -16.31 17.36
C VAL A 109 19.70 -16.88 17.32
N ARG A 110 20.02 -17.94 18.10
CA ARG A 110 21.35 -18.58 18.10
C ARG A 110 21.83 -19.05 16.72
N HIS A 111 20.91 -19.26 15.76
CA HIS A 111 21.23 -19.71 14.40
C HIS A 111 21.61 -18.56 13.46
N PHE A 112 21.52 -17.31 13.92
CA PHE A 112 21.68 -16.13 13.08
C PHE A 112 22.78 -15.21 13.59
N HIS A 113 23.40 -14.49 12.65
CA HIS A 113 24.10 -13.25 12.95
C HIS A 113 23.08 -12.12 13.02
N VAL A 114 22.94 -11.49 14.17
CA VAL A 114 21.99 -10.39 14.37
C VAL A 114 22.64 -9.07 13.98
N LEU A 115 22.07 -8.40 12.99
CA LEU A 115 22.48 -7.06 12.54
C LEU A 115 21.38 -6.06 12.90
N CYS A 116 21.74 -4.97 13.57
CA CYS A 116 20.81 -3.89 13.86
C CYS A 116 20.84 -2.86 12.72
N VAL A 117 19.71 -2.68 12.04
CA VAL A 117 19.55 -1.63 11.02
C VAL A 117 18.98 -0.39 11.68
N HIS A 118 19.82 0.62 11.89
CA HIS A 118 19.37 1.91 12.41
C HIS A 118 18.62 2.72 11.34
N PRO A 119 17.67 3.58 11.75
CA PRO A 119 17.05 4.54 10.85
C PRO A 119 18.08 5.38 10.09
N ALA A 120 17.78 5.69 8.84
CA ALA A 120 18.65 6.52 8.01
C ALA A 120 18.84 7.91 8.63
N ARG A 121 20.09 8.39 8.67
CA ARG A 121 20.40 9.75 9.13
C ARG A 121 19.83 10.77 8.17
N GLU A 122 19.56 11.97 8.68
CA GLU A 122 19.01 13.09 7.90
C GLU A 122 19.84 13.39 6.65
N ALA A 123 21.17 13.38 6.76
CA ALA A 123 22.08 13.60 5.62
C ALA A 123 21.90 12.55 4.51
N SER A 124 21.67 11.29 4.88
CA SER A 124 21.41 10.20 3.93
C SER A 124 20.06 10.37 3.25
N LEU A 125 19.02 10.76 4.00
CA LEU A 125 17.70 11.06 3.44
C LEU A 125 17.78 12.24 2.45
N LYS A 126 18.46 13.32 2.83
CA LYS A 126 18.70 14.48 1.96
C LYS A 126 19.40 14.08 0.67
N LEU A 127 20.42 13.22 0.73
CA LEU A 127 21.14 12.74 -0.46
C LEU A 127 20.24 11.93 -1.40
N ILE A 128 19.49 10.97 -0.85
CA ILE A 128 18.59 10.09 -1.62
C ILE A 128 17.54 10.94 -2.36
N PHE A 129 16.82 11.78 -1.64
CA PHE A 129 15.74 12.57 -2.24
C PHE A 129 16.23 13.74 -3.09
N SER A 130 17.44 14.27 -2.83
CA SER A 130 18.10 15.24 -3.73
C SER A 130 18.40 14.65 -5.10
N SER A 131 18.79 13.36 -5.15
CA SER A 131 19.03 12.67 -6.40
C SER A 131 17.73 12.44 -7.18
N ILE A 132 16.68 11.97 -6.49
CA ILE A 132 15.38 11.68 -7.10
C ILE A 132 14.70 12.97 -7.60
N LEU A 133 14.52 13.95 -6.71
CA LEU A 133 13.87 15.21 -7.05
C LEU A 133 14.73 16.03 -8.02
N GLY A 134 16.06 15.97 -7.88
CA GLY A 134 17.00 16.63 -8.78
C GLY A 134 16.82 16.20 -10.23
N GLY A 135 16.89 14.90 -10.51
CA GLY A 135 16.70 14.37 -11.85
C GLY A 135 15.32 14.69 -12.44
N PHE A 136 14.28 14.68 -11.60
CA PHE A 136 12.94 15.07 -12.04
C PHE A 136 12.83 16.56 -12.41
N LEU A 137 13.46 17.44 -11.63
CA LEU A 137 13.37 18.89 -11.83
C LEU A 137 14.21 19.39 -13.02
N GLU A 138 15.09 18.58 -13.62
CA GLU A 138 15.94 18.99 -14.74
C GLU A 138 15.16 19.57 -15.93
N ARG A 139 13.93 19.10 -16.15
CA ARG A 139 13.04 19.56 -17.22
C ARG A 139 12.17 20.79 -16.88
N PHE A 140 12.27 21.32 -15.65
CA PHE A 140 11.47 22.47 -15.19
C PHE A 140 12.21 23.80 -15.38
N ALA A 141 11.52 24.92 -15.16
CA ALA A 141 12.13 26.25 -15.21
C ALA A 141 13.17 26.45 -14.09
N ALA A 142 14.20 27.27 -14.33
CA ALA A 142 15.29 27.50 -13.36
C ALA A 142 14.81 27.96 -11.96
N PRO A 143 13.80 28.84 -11.82
CA PRO A 143 13.26 29.20 -10.52
C PRO A 143 12.67 28.01 -9.74
N VAL A 144 12.00 27.09 -10.43
CA VAL A 144 11.43 25.87 -9.83
C VAL A 144 12.54 24.91 -9.41
N LYS A 145 13.60 24.77 -10.21
CA LYS A 145 14.79 23.95 -9.86
C LYS A 145 15.44 24.43 -8.56
N ALA A 146 15.47 25.74 -8.33
CA ALA A 146 16.08 26.33 -7.14
C ALA A 146 15.37 25.93 -5.84
N LEU A 147 14.09 25.53 -5.89
CA LEU A 147 13.30 25.11 -4.72
C LEU A 147 13.70 23.72 -4.19
N ARG A 148 14.49 22.95 -4.95
CA ARG A 148 14.85 21.56 -4.62
C ARG A 148 15.32 21.37 -3.18
N SER A 149 16.28 22.17 -2.73
CA SER A 149 16.86 22.06 -1.38
C SER A 149 15.86 22.42 -0.28
N GLY A 150 15.04 23.44 -0.52
CA GLY A 150 13.95 23.85 0.37
C GLY A 150 12.93 22.73 0.55
N ILE A 151 12.41 22.19 -0.56
CA ILE A 151 11.41 21.10 -0.55
C ILE A 151 11.92 19.90 0.24
N ILE A 152 13.14 19.43 -0.03
CA ILE A 152 13.70 18.26 0.65
C ILE A 152 13.84 18.51 2.15
N THR A 153 14.31 19.70 2.53
CA THR A 153 14.46 20.06 3.94
C THR A 153 13.11 20.11 4.64
N CYS A 154 12.11 20.77 4.03
CA CYS A 154 10.77 20.87 4.60
C CYS A 154 10.10 19.50 4.74
N VAL A 155 10.17 18.62 3.74
CA VAL A 155 9.54 17.27 3.82
C VAL A 155 10.17 16.44 4.95
N ILE A 156 11.50 16.49 5.09
CA ILE A 156 12.20 15.76 6.16
C ILE A 156 11.89 16.37 7.52
N GLU A 157 11.79 17.69 7.63
CA GLU A 157 11.44 18.36 8.88
C GLU A 157 10.00 18.04 9.29
N VAL A 158 9.04 18.08 8.37
CA VAL A 158 7.64 17.66 8.63
C VAL A 158 7.63 16.22 9.16
N TYR A 159 8.33 15.31 8.48
CA TYR A 159 8.42 13.92 8.91
C TYR A 159 8.98 13.78 10.33
N ASN A 160 10.10 14.46 10.63
CA ASN A 160 10.73 14.39 11.94
C ASN A 160 9.81 14.94 13.03
N ARG A 161 9.17 16.09 12.82
CA ARG A 161 8.26 16.70 13.81
C ARG A 161 7.01 15.86 14.04
N VAL A 162 6.40 15.36 12.96
CA VAL A 162 5.25 14.46 13.07
C VAL A 162 5.62 13.19 13.86
N CYS A 163 6.79 12.59 13.59
CA CYS A 163 7.25 11.42 14.34
C CYS A 163 7.54 11.71 15.82
N SER A 164 8.02 12.91 16.18
CA SER A 164 8.36 13.25 17.57
C SER A 164 7.18 13.78 18.38
N GLU A 165 6.28 14.55 17.76
CA GLU A 165 5.21 15.29 18.45
C GLU A 165 3.86 14.57 18.35
N LEU A 166 3.58 13.84 17.27
CA LEU A 166 2.31 13.13 17.04
C LEU A 166 2.44 11.63 17.29
N LEU A 167 2.68 11.27 18.55
CA LEU A 167 2.87 9.87 18.96
C LEU A 167 1.56 9.06 18.92
N PRO A 168 1.63 7.76 18.57
CA PRO A 168 0.46 6.90 18.53
C PRO A 168 -0.09 6.63 19.94
N THR A 169 -1.39 6.82 20.11
CA THR A 169 -2.13 6.50 21.33
C THR A 169 -3.25 5.49 21.03
N PRO A 170 -3.93 4.90 22.03
CA PRO A 170 -5.06 4.02 21.76
C PRO A 170 -6.20 4.66 20.94
N SER A 171 -6.36 5.99 20.98
CA SER A 171 -7.31 6.76 20.17
C SER A 171 -6.73 7.26 18.83
N LYS A 172 -5.40 7.35 18.73
CA LYS A 172 -4.63 7.76 17.54
C LYS A 172 -3.71 6.64 17.05
N PHE A 173 -4.19 5.40 17.03
CA PHE A 173 -3.36 4.21 16.79
C PHE A 173 -2.74 4.18 15.38
N HIS A 174 -3.33 4.93 14.44
CA HIS A 174 -2.90 5.07 13.07
C HIS A 174 -1.86 6.17 12.87
N TYR A 175 -1.49 6.94 13.91
CA TYR A 175 -0.43 7.96 13.87
C TYR A 175 0.95 7.30 13.90
N THR A 176 1.19 6.41 12.95
CA THR A 176 2.48 5.73 12.75
C THR A 176 3.03 6.17 11.41
N PHE A 177 4.16 6.87 11.45
CA PHE A 177 4.80 7.43 10.28
C PHE A 177 6.15 6.77 10.03
N ASN A 178 6.48 6.53 8.77
CA ASN A 178 7.73 5.88 8.37
C ASN A 178 8.28 6.48 7.06
N LEU A 179 9.44 6.01 6.61
CA LEU A 179 10.09 6.54 5.41
C LEU A 179 9.30 6.33 4.09
N ARG A 180 8.29 5.46 4.08
CA ARG A 180 7.37 5.34 2.94
C ARG A 180 6.51 6.59 2.82
N ASP A 181 6.16 7.25 3.93
CA ASP A 181 5.39 8.49 3.91
C ASP A 181 6.20 9.61 3.25
N VAL A 182 7.47 9.77 3.62
CA VAL A 182 8.39 10.68 2.92
C VAL A 182 8.43 10.38 1.42
N SER A 183 8.58 9.09 1.06
CA SER A 183 8.59 8.66 -0.34
C SER A 183 7.28 8.97 -1.07
N LYS A 184 6.12 8.85 -0.41
CA LYS A 184 4.80 9.15 -0.96
C LYS A 184 4.61 10.64 -1.27
N VAL A 185 5.20 11.55 -0.47
CA VAL A 185 5.16 12.98 -0.77
C VAL A 185 5.89 13.25 -2.08
N PHE A 186 7.13 12.75 -2.21
CA PHE A 186 7.87 12.90 -3.46
C PHE A 186 7.17 12.20 -4.62
N GLN A 187 6.67 10.98 -4.44
CA GLN A 187 5.91 10.26 -5.46
C GLN A 187 4.72 11.09 -5.98
N GLY A 188 4.02 11.80 -5.10
CA GLY A 188 2.94 12.70 -5.49
C GLY A 188 3.44 13.91 -6.29
N MET A 189 4.49 14.58 -5.81
CA MET A 189 5.10 15.70 -6.53
C MET A 189 5.62 15.31 -7.92
N LEU A 190 6.09 14.07 -8.08
CA LEU A 190 6.57 13.53 -9.36
C LEU A 190 5.45 13.33 -10.41
N MET A 191 4.17 13.49 -10.03
CA MET A 191 3.04 13.34 -10.96
C MET A 191 2.80 14.60 -11.82
N ILE A 192 3.30 15.77 -11.41
CA ILE A 192 3.11 17.02 -12.17
C ILE A 192 4.02 17.07 -13.40
N THR A 193 3.58 17.81 -14.43
CA THR A 193 4.37 18.05 -15.63
C THR A 193 4.91 19.49 -15.67
N PRO A 194 6.01 19.76 -16.38
CA PRO A 194 6.53 21.13 -16.54
C PRO A 194 5.49 22.10 -17.12
N ALA A 195 4.61 21.62 -18.01
CA ALA A 195 3.55 22.43 -18.61
C ALA A 195 2.50 22.89 -17.59
N LYS A 196 2.36 22.20 -16.46
CA LYS A 196 1.41 22.51 -15.37
C LYS A 196 2.08 23.11 -14.14
N CYS A 197 3.37 23.39 -14.21
CA CYS A 197 4.14 23.98 -13.12
C CYS A 197 5.23 24.89 -13.69
N SER A 198 4.79 26.04 -14.19
CA SER A 198 5.66 27.05 -14.79
C SER A 198 6.42 27.90 -13.78
N ASP A 199 5.90 28.00 -12.56
CA ASP A 199 6.29 29.01 -11.58
C ASP A 199 6.47 28.41 -10.17
N VAL A 200 7.11 29.20 -9.32
CA VAL A 200 7.44 28.85 -7.94
C VAL A 200 6.20 28.70 -7.05
N ASP A 201 5.17 29.51 -7.29
CA ASP A 201 3.94 29.52 -6.50
C ASP A 201 3.20 28.18 -6.66
N THR A 202 3.06 27.71 -7.91
CA THR A 202 2.46 26.41 -8.23
C THR A 202 3.25 25.25 -7.61
N MET A 203 4.58 25.29 -7.62
CA MET A 203 5.40 24.24 -7.00
C MET A 203 5.27 24.23 -5.47
N ASN A 204 5.22 25.40 -4.84
CA ASN A 204 5.01 25.51 -3.39
C ASN A 204 3.62 24.99 -2.99
N LYS A 205 2.59 25.32 -3.77
CA LYS A 205 1.22 24.78 -3.63
C LYS A 205 1.19 23.26 -3.76
N LEU A 206 1.92 22.70 -4.72
CA LEU A 206 2.02 21.26 -4.90
C LEU A 206 2.67 20.59 -3.70
N TRP A 207 3.77 21.14 -3.19
CA TRP A 207 4.42 20.60 -1.98
C TRP A 207 3.48 20.60 -0.77
N VAL A 208 2.78 21.71 -0.51
CA VAL A 208 1.78 21.80 0.56
C VAL A 208 0.69 20.76 0.37
N HIS A 209 0.13 20.66 -0.85
CA HIS A 209 -0.90 19.68 -1.18
C HIS A 209 -0.45 18.25 -0.84
N GLU A 210 0.72 17.85 -1.31
CA GLU A 210 1.24 16.49 -1.11
C GLU A 210 1.61 16.21 0.35
N ALA A 211 2.09 17.21 1.09
CA ALA A 211 2.29 17.09 2.53
C ALA A 211 0.95 16.86 3.26
N CYS A 212 -0.11 17.60 2.89
CA CYS A 212 -1.46 17.38 3.43
C CYS A 212 -2.00 15.99 3.07
N ARG A 213 -1.83 15.51 1.82
CA ARG A 213 -2.34 14.20 1.39
C ARG A 213 -1.68 13.03 2.13
N VAL A 214 -0.43 13.18 2.56
CA VAL A 214 0.32 12.09 3.19
C VAL A 214 0.24 12.14 4.72
N PHE A 215 0.39 13.33 5.30
CA PHE A 215 0.45 13.52 6.75
C PHE A 215 -0.87 14.08 7.31
N GLY A 216 -1.42 15.11 6.68
CA GLY A 216 -2.61 15.83 7.17
C GLY A 216 -3.89 15.00 7.12
N ASP A 217 -4.15 14.26 6.04
CA ASP A 217 -5.37 13.44 5.86
C ASP A 217 -5.47 12.29 6.88
N ARG A 218 -4.37 11.96 7.55
CA ARG A 218 -4.30 10.96 8.62
C ARG A 218 -4.75 11.51 9.98
N LEU A 219 -4.82 12.83 10.14
CA LEU A 219 -5.12 13.47 11.42
C LEU A 219 -6.62 13.44 11.71
N ASN A 220 -6.97 13.12 12.95
CA ASN A 220 -8.37 12.95 13.37
C ASN A 220 -8.87 13.99 14.37
N THR A 221 -8.01 14.93 14.82
CA THR A 221 -8.40 16.00 15.74
C THR A 221 -8.12 17.37 15.16
N VAL A 222 -9.01 18.33 15.42
CA VAL A 222 -8.84 19.72 14.98
C VAL A 222 -7.54 20.32 15.51
N GLN A 223 -7.15 20.00 16.75
CA GLN A 223 -5.91 20.49 17.34
C GLN A 223 -4.67 20.04 16.54
N ASP A 224 -4.61 18.75 16.16
CA ASP A 224 -3.49 18.25 15.35
C ASP A 224 -3.50 18.87 13.95
N THR A 225 -4.69 19.07 13.35
CA THR A 225 -4.84 19.71 12.05
C THR A 225 -4.31 21.15 12.07
N VAL A 226 -4.70 21.96 13.06
CA VAL A 226 -4.21 23.34 13.20
C VAL A 226 -2.70 23.37 13.42
N TRP A 227 -2.18 22.50 14.31
CA TRP A 227 -0.72 22.37 14.51
C TRP A 227 0.01 22.06 13.20
N PHE A 228 -0.54 21.18 12.37
CA PHE A 228 0.07 20.78 11.10
C PHE A 228 0.02 21.92 10.07
N GLU A 229 -1.09 22.65 9.99
CA GLU A 229 -1.22 23.83 9.13
C GLU A 229 -0.21 24.92 9.51
N ASP A 230 -0.07 25.20 10.82
CA ASP A 230 0.91 26.17 11.35
C ASP A 230 2.36 25.75 11.03
N LEU A 231 2.67 24.45 11.14
CA LEU A 231 3.97 23.92 10.77
C LEU A 231 4.28 24.16 9.29
N LEU A 232 3.32 23.90 8.39
CA LEU A 232 3.52 24.12 6.95
C LEU A 232 3.71 25.61 6.63
N LEU A 233 2.95 26.50 7.26
CA LEU A 233 3.11 27.95 7.09
C LEU A 233 4.46 28.45 7.59
N HIS A 234 4.92 27.94 8.73
CA HIS A 234 6.25 28.25 9.26
C HIS A 234 7.36 27.86 8.27
N LEU A 235 7.29 26.65 7.73
CA LEU A 235 8.26 26.14 6.74
C LEU A 235 8.20 26.92 5.41
N LEU A 236 7.00 27.35 4.98
CA LEU A 236 6.81 28.24 3.83
C LEU A 236 7.56 29.56 4.01
N GLY A 237 7.42 30.19 5.17
CA GLY A 237 8.12 31.43 5.50
C GLY A 237 9.64 31.23 5.57
N ALA A 238 10.09 30.17 6.24
CA ALA A 238 11.51 29.91 6.49
C ALA A 238 12.29 29.57 5.21
N HIS A 239 11.79 28.64 4.39
CA HIS A 239 12.54 28.09 3.27
C HIS A 239 12.17 28.68 1.91
N PHE A 240 10.97 29.24 1.76
CA PHE A 240 10.48 29.75 0.48
C PHE A 240 10.22 31.25 0.50
N GLN A 241 10.37 31.92 1.65
CA GLN A 241 10.10 33.37 1.81
C GLN A 241 8.68 33.76 1.39
N VAL A 242 7.73 32.82 1.52
CA VAL A 242 6.32 32.99 1.17
C VAL A 242 5.52 33.37 2.42
N LYS A 243 4.65 34.36 2.29
CA LYS A 243 3.77 34.84 3.38
C LYS A 243 2.30 34.57 3.06
N TRP A 244 1.93 33.30 2.98
CA TRP A 244 0.53 32.90 2.87
C TRP A 244 -0.13 32.87 4.25
N THR A 245 -1.46 32.96 4.28
CA THR A 245 -2.26 32.81 5.51
C THR A 245 -3.03 31.50 5.49
N THR A 246 -3.35 30.97 6.67
CA THR A 246 -4.17 29.77 6.84
C THR A 246 -5.49 29.86 6.05
N GLU A 247 -6.15 31.02 6.13
CA GLU A 247 -7.41 31.24 5.41
C GLU A 247 -7.24 31.12 3.89
N THR A 248 -6.20 31.71 3.32
CA THR A 248 -5.98 31.65 1.87
C THR A 248 -5.59 30.27 1.38
N LEU A 249 -4.85 29.51 2.19
CA LEU A 249 -4.23 28.26 1.75
C LEU A 249 -5.11 27.03 2.02
N PHE A 250 -5.72 26.95 3.21
CA PHE A 250 -6.47 25.78 3.66
C PHE A 250 -7.98 26.02 3.68
N HIS A 251 -8.42 27.24 4.01
CA HIS A 251 -9.84 27.57 4.16
C HIS A 251 -10.43 28.38 2.99
N GLY A 252 -9.65 28.60 1.92
CA GLY A 252 -10.08 29.33 0.74
C GLY A 252 -11.32 28.72 0.07
N PRO A 253 -12.03 29.49 -0.76
CA PRO A 253 -13.26 29.04 -1.42
C PRO A 253 -13.02 27.86 -2.36
N CYS A 254 -11.86 27.83 -3.03
CA CYS A 254 -11.39 26.68 -3.78
C CYS A 254 -10.38 25.90 -2.92
N PRO A 255 -10.59 24.59 -2.69
CA PRO A 255 -9.65 23.82 -1.89
C PRO A 255 -8.33 23.64 -2.65
N LEU A 256 -7.20 23.70 -1.93
CA LEU A 256 -5.87 23.46 -2.50
C LEU A 256 -5.71 21.97 -2.83
N VAL A 257 -6.16 21.60 -4.03
CA VAL A 257 -6.15 20.21 -4.47
C VAL A 257 -5.58 20.10 -5.87
N PHE A 258 -4.69 19.13 -6.04
CA PHE A 258 -4.22 18.70 -7.33
C PHE A 258 -4.90 17.40 -7.73
N GLY A 259 -5.26 17.31 -9.00
CA GLY A 259 -6.03 16.21 -9.56
C GLY A 259 -5.89 16.18 -11.09
N ASP A 260 -6.45 15.14 -11.69
CA ASP A 260 -6.38 14.91 -13.13
C ASP A 260 -7.78 14.77 -13.77
N ILE A 261 -8.82 14.75 -12.93
CA ILE A 261 -10.22 14.60 -13.36
C ILE A 261 -10.80 15.85 -14.02
N PHE A 262 -10.13 17.01 -13.93
CA PHE A 262 -10.69 18.30 -14.33
C PHE A 262 -11.00 18.44 -15.83
N ARG A 263 -10.50 17.52 -16.66
CA ARG A 263 -10.72 17.48 -18.10
C ARG A 263 -11.18 16.08 -18.53
N PRO A 264 -12.49 15.78 -18.46
CA PRO A 264 -13.01 14.47 -18.82
C PRO A 264 -12.76 14.18 -20.32
N GLY A 265 -12.52 12.91 -20.65
CA GLY A 265 -12.36 12.45 -22.03
C GLY A 265 -10.98 12.66 -22.65
N VAL A 266 -9.99 13.12 -21.87
CA VAL A 266 -8.60 13.22 -22.34
C VAL A 266 -7.89 11.87 -22.13
N PRO A 267 -7.29 11.24 -23.16
CA PRO A 267 -6.70 9.90 -23.06
C PRO A 267 -5.49 9.81 -22.13
N ASN A 268 -4.89 10.94 -21.75
CA ASN A 268 -3.80 11.02 -20.76
C ASN A 268 -4.06 12.23 -19.85
N PRO A 269 -4.88 12.08 -18.79
CA PRO A 269 -5.21 13.18 -17.90
C PRO A 269 -3.95 13.62 -17.13
N VAL A 270 -3.74 14.95 -17.09
CA VAL A 270 -2.54 15.56 -16.53
C VAL A 270 -2.85 16.04 -15.11
N TYR A 271 -1.94 15.78 -14.19
CA TYR A 271 -2.05 16.27 -12.81
C TYR A 271 -1.85 17.79 -12.79
N GLU A 272 -2.90 18.53 -12.41
CA GLU A 272 -2.93 19.99 -12.36
C GLU A 272 -3.67 20.49 -11.10
N ILE A 273 -3.61 21.79 -10.82
CA ILE A 273 -4.27 22.41 -9.68
C ILE A 273 -5.75 22.69 -9.99
N CYS A 274 -6.62 22.52 -9.00
CA CYS A 274 -8.01 22.99 -9.07
C CYS A 274 -8.06 24.52 -8.92
N GLU A 275 -8.47 25.22 -9.97
CA GLU A 275 -8.59 26.69 -9.96
C GLU A 275 -10.03 27.17 -9.65
N ASP A 276 -11.04 26.33 -9.89
CA ASP A 276 -12.44 26.73 -9.87
C ASP A 276 -13.33 25.64 -9.25
N ALA A 277 -13.74 25.86 -8.00
CA ALA A 277 -14.61 24.94 -7.26
C ALA A 277 -16.00 24.80 -7.90
N THR A 278 -16.54 25.85 -8.52
CA THR A 278 -17.88 25.79 -9.14
C THR A 278 -17.87 24.93 -10.38
N LYS A 279 -16.83 25.03 -11.21
CA LYS A 279 -16.64 24.11 -12.35
C LYS A 279 -16.45 22.67 -11.89
N LEU A 280 -15.68 22.48 -10.83
CA LEU A 280 -15.46 21.15 -10.26
C LEU A 280 -16.78 20.53 -9.78
N VAL A 281 -17.62 21.26 -9.04
CA VAL A 281 -18.94 20.75 -8.60
C VAL A 281 -19.77 20.28 -9.80
N LYS A 282 -19.90 21.11 -10.84
CA LYS A 282 -20.66 20.76 -12.06
C LYS A 282 -20.12 19.52 -12.75
N LEU A 283 -18.79 19.39 -12.79
CA LEU A 283 -18.13 18.22 -13.37
C LEU A 283 -18.45 16.94 -12.57
N LEU A 284 -18.43 17.02 -11.24
CA LEU A 284 -18.73 15.89 -10.36
C LEU A 284 -20.21 15.50 -10.40
N GLU A 285 -21.12 16.48 -10.50
CA GLU A 285 -22.55 16.26 -10.73
C GLU A 285 -22.79 15.51 -12.03
N SER A 286 -22.17 15.98 -13.13
CA SER A 286 -22.24 15.29 -14.43
C SER A 286 -21.69 13.86 -14.35
N ALA A 287 -20.56 13.64 -13.67
CA ALA A 287 -20.00 12.31 -13.50
C ALA A 287 -20.92 11.38 -12.68
N ASN A 288 -21.61 11.91 -11.68
CA ASN A 288 -22.59 11.16 -10.89
C ASN A 288 -23.83 10.78 -11.72
N ASP A 289 -24.29 11.68 -12.60
CA ASP A 289 -25.38 11.40 -13.52
C ASP A 289 -24.99 10.32 -14.55
N ASP A 290 -23.79 10.43 -15.14
CA ASP A 290 -23.26 9.42 -16.05
C ASP A 290 -23.14 8.03 -15.38
N TYR A 291 -22.69 8.01 -14.12
CA TYR A 291 -22.68 6.78 -13.33
C TYR A 291 -24.09 6.20 -13.18
N ASN A 292 -25.07 7.03 -12.82
CA ASN A 292 -26.46 6.63 -12.62
C ASN A 292 -27.16 6.16 -13.90
N MET A 293 -26.67 6.56 -15.07
CA MET A 293 -27.14 6.05 -16.37
C MET A 293 -26.54 4.69 -16.70
N ARG A 294 -25.29 4.42 -16.29
CA ARG A 294 -24.58 3.17 -16.61
C ARG A 294 -24.87 2.04 -15.63
N PHE A 295 -25.13 2.35 -14.37
CA PHE A 295 -25.28 1.34 -13.31
C PHE A 295 -26.66 1.38 -12.66
N SER A 296 -27.14 0.21 -12.23
CA SER A 296 -28.44 0.06 -11.57
C SER A 296 -28.46 0.59 -10.13
N ASN A 297 -27.30 0.59 -9.45
CA ASN A 297 -27.14 1.05 -8.07
C ASN A 297 -26.96 2.59 -8.01
N LYS A 298 -28.05 3.31 -8.27
CA LYS A 298 -28.02 4.78 -8.35
C LYS A 298 -27.54 5.44 -7.05
N MET A 299 -26.72 6.47 -7.19
CA MET A 299 -26.17 7.30 -6.12
C MET A 299 -26.71 8.73 -6.21
N ASN A 300 -27.29 9.22 -5.11
CA ASN A 300 -27.76 10.59 -4.98
C ASN A 300 -26.77 11.36 -4.09
N LEU A 301 -25.65 11.80 -4.68
CA LEU A 301 -24.59 12.49 -3.97
C LEU A 301 -24.81 14.00 -4.02
N VAL A 302 -24.52 14.66 -2.89
CA VAL A 302 -24.48 16.13 -2.78
C VAL A 302 -23.03 16.54 -2.54
N PHE A 303 -22.49 17.38 -3.42
CA PHE A 303 -21.09 17.78 -3.39
C PHE A 303 -20.88 19.06 -2.56
N PHE A 304 -20.77 18.88 -1.24
CA PHE A 304 -20.25 19.92 -0.34
C PHE A 304 -18.72 19.80 -0.19
N ARG A 305 -18.09 20.79 0.45
CA ARG A 305 -16.63 20.93 0.53
C ARG A 305 -15.89 19.65 0.92
N ASP A 306 -16.33 18.96 1.98
CA ASP A 306 -15.63 17.76 2.45
C ASP A 306 -15.87 16.56 1.52
N ALA A 307 -17.08 16.40 0.98
CA ALA A 307 -17.35 15.35 -0.01
C ALA A 307 -16.46 15.50 -1.25
N ILE A 308 -16.27 16.73 -1.72
CA ILE A 308 -15.34 17.05 -2.81
C ILE A 308 -13.90 16.73 -2.40
N ALA A 309 -13.47 17.14 -1.21
CA ALA A 309 -12.12 16.88 -0.73
C ALA A 309 -11.82 15.38 -0.64
N HIS A 310 -12.71 14.57 -0.06
CA HIS A 310 -12.57 13.12 0.02
C HIS A 310 -12.57 12.43 -1.35
N LEU A 311 -13.43 12.89 -2.27
CA LEU A 311 -13.45 12.35 -3.62
C LEU A 311 -12.12 12.64 -4.36
N LEU A 312 -11.58 13.86 -4.20
CA LEU A 312 -10.30 14.21 -4.80
C LEU A 312 -9.12 13.48 -4.16
N ARG A 313 -9.17 13.22 -2.84
CA ARG A 313 -8.19 12.34 -2.16
C ARG A 313 -8.19 10.96 -2.80
N LEU A 314 -9.37 10.37 -2.97
CA LEU A 314 -9.53 9.06 -3.54
C LEU A 314 -9.03 8.98 -4.99
N THR A 315 -9.42 9.93 -5.85
CA THR A 315 -8.93 9.97 -7.24
C THR A 315 -7.41 10.14 -7.31
N ARG A 316 -6.82 10.98 -6.45
CA ARG A 316 -5.35 11.11 -6.31
C ARG A 316 -4.70 9.79 -5.87
N ILE A 317 -5.30 9.06 -4.93
CA ILE A 317 -4.79 7.75 -4.48
C ILE A 317 -4.85 6.75 -5.63
N LEU A 318 -5.99 6.63 -6.33
CA LEU A 318 -6.18 5.68 -7.42
C LEU A 318 -5.28 5.96 -8.63
N ARG A 319 -4.91 7.23 -8.88
CA ARG A 319 -3.93 7.59 -9.92
C ARG A 319 -2.53 7.01 -9.64
N GLN A 320 -2.17 6.83 -8.37
CA GLN A 320 -0.83 6.38 -8.01
C GLN A 320 -0.65 4.88 -8.20
N PRO A 321 0.51 4.43 -8.73
CA PRO A 321 0.83 3.01 -8.70
C PRO A 321 0.90 2.55 -7.24
N ARG A 322 0.27 1.42 -6.94
CA ARG A 322 0.14 0.86 -5.58
C ARG A 322 -0.67 1.77 -4.64
N GLY A 323 -1.55 2.60 -5.20
CA GLY A 323 -2.43 3.49 -4.45
C GLY A 323 -3.58 2.73 -3.81
N ASN A 324 -3.41 2.35 -2.54
CA ASN A 324 -4.46 1.75 -1.73
C ASN A 324 -5.01 2.77 -0.73
N ALA A 325 -6.28 2.66 -0.36
CA ALA A 325 -6.94 3.59 0.55
C ALA A 325 -7.57 2.86 1.75
N MET A 326 -7.51 3.51 2.91
CA MET A 326 -8.32 3.13 4.07
C MET A 326 -9.19 4.32 4.46
N LEU A 327 -10.45 4.22 4.10
CA LEU A 327 -11.49 5.19 4.43
C LEU A 327 -12.03 4.86 5.81
N ILE A 328 -11.76 5.73 6.78
CA ILE A 328 -12.25 5.58 8.14
C ILE A 328 -13.41 6.56 8.32
N GLY A 329 -14.51 6.13 8.94
CA GLY A 329 -15.60 7.04 9.26
C GLY A 329 -16.83 6.31 9.77
N VAL A 330 -17.73 7.02 10.44
CA VAL A 330 -18.98 6.42 10.93
C VAL A 330 -19.90 5.96 9.78
N GLY A 331 -20.84 5.06 10.06
CA GLY A 331 -21.86 4.66 9.08
C GLY A 331 -22.63 5.87 8.54
N GLY A 332 -22.95 5.88 7.24
CA GLY A 332 -23.66 6.99 6.60
C GLY A 332 -22.78 8.15 6.10
N SER A 333 -21.47 8.14 6.35
CA SER A 333 -20.50 9.15 5.85
C SER A 333 -20.25 9.13 4.33
N GLY A 334 -20.88 8.23 3.58
CA GLY A 334 -20.74 8.19 2.12
C GLY A 334 -19.47 7.52 1.57
N LYS A 335 -18.61 6.93 2.42
CA LYS A 335 -17.33 6.27 2.03
C LYS A 335 -17.44 5.37 0.78
N GLN A 336 -18.41 4.44 0.78
CA GLN A 336 -18.59 3.52 -0.34
C GLN A 336 -19.02 4.23 -1.62
N SER A 337 -19.96 5.18 -1.53
CA SER A 337 -20.46 5.91 -2.69
C SER A 337 -19.38 6.80 -3.30
N LEU A 338 -18.58 7.48 -2.47
CA LEU A 338 -17.43 8.26 -2.93
C LEU A 338 -16.35 7.36 -3.56
N ALA A 339 -16.08 6.18 -2.99
CA ALA A 339 -15.14 5.23 -3.58
C ALA A 339 -15.59 4.72 -4.96
N ARG A 340 -16.88 4.40 -5.14
CA ARG A 340 -17.43 3.98 -6.44
C ARG A 340 -17.35 5.11 -7.46
N LEU A 341 -17.70 6.34 -7.07
CA LEU A 341 -17.60 7.48 -7.96
C LEU A 341 -16.14 7.80 -8.33
N ALA A 342 -15.22 7.74 -7.37
CA ALA A 342 -13.79 7.94 -7.64
C ALA A 342 -13.25 6.91 -8.63
N ALA A 343 -13.58 5.63 -8.45
CA ALA A 343 -13.23 4.56 -9.37
C ALA A 343 -13.79 4.83 -10.78
N PHE A 344 -15.06 5.26 -10.85
CA PHE A 344 -15.70 5.63 -12.11
C PHE A 344 -14.99 6.78 -12.83
N THR A 345 -14.63 7.85 -12.10
CA THR A 345 -13.91 9.00 -12.69
C THR A 345 -12.49 8.68 -13.16
N GLN A 346 -11.90 7.58 -12.68
CA GLN A 346 -10.57 7.10 -13.06
C GLN A 346 -10.64 5.94 -14.08
N ASP A 347 -11.82 5.68 -14.66
CA ASP A 347 -12.09 4.54 -15.55
C ASP A 347 -11.64 3.18 -14.97
N ALA A 348 -11.68 3.05 -13.65
CA ALA A 348 -11.32 1.84 -12.92
C ALA A 348 -12.55 1.00 -12.60
N ALA A 349 -12.46 -0.31 -12.86
CA ALA A 349 -13.56 -1.23 -12.59
C ALA A 349 -13.70 -1.46 -11.08
N CYS A 350 -14.77 -0.91 -10.49
CA CYS A 350 -15.07 -1.08 -9.08
C CYS A 350 -15.80 -2.40 -8.82
N HIS A 351 -15.23 -3.24 -7.96
CA HIS A 351 -15.79 -4.51 -7.55
C HIS A 351 -15.98 -4.53 -6.05
N GLN A 352 -17.13 -5.04 -5.62
CA GLN A 352 -17.48 -5.24 -4.22
C GLN A 352 -18.10 -6.63 -4.11
N ILE A 353 -17.70 -7.39 -3.09
CA ILE A 353 -18.24 -8.74 -2.87
C ILE A 353 -19.65 -8.68 -2.28
N GLU A 354 -20.47 -9.67 -2.60
CA GLU A 354 -21.80 -9.84 -2.02
C GLU A 354 -21.79 -11.03 -1.07
N ILE A 355 -22.02 -10.78 0.21
CA ILE A 355 -22.10 -11.85 1.20
C ILE A 355 -23.44 -12.55 1.06
N THR A 356 -23.38 -13.82 0.66
CA THR A 356 -24.51 -14.74 0.66
C THR A 356 -24.38 -15.73 1.82
N ARG A 357 -25.46 -16.44 2.13
CA ARG A 357 -25.44 -17.46 3.19
C ARG A 357 -24.49 -18.60 2.78
N GLY A 358 -23.42 -18.78 3.55
CA GLY A 358 -22.38 -19.79 3.25
C GLY A 358 -21.11 -19.20 2.64
N TYR A 359 -21.05 -17.88 2.40
CA TYR A 359 -19.84 -17.22 1.95
C TYR A 359 -18.72 -17.36 2.99
N GLY A 360 -17.62 -17.98 2.60
CA GLY A 360 -16.44 -18.19 3.41
C GLY A 360 -15.14 -17.95 2.64
N THR A 361 -14.06 -18.57 3.10
CA THR A 361 -12.71 -18.39 2.55
C THR A 361 -12.59 -18.87 1.11
N VAL A 362 -13.30 -19.92 0.72
CA VAL A 362 -13.22 -20.48 -0.64
C VAL A 362 -13.80 -19.50 -1.66
N GLU A 363 -14.99 -18.96 -1.39
CA GLU A 363 -15.64 -17.98 -2.26
C GLU A 363 -14.82 -16.69 -2.34
N PHE A 364 -14.28 -16.24 -1.20
CA PHE A 364 -13.40 -15.08 -1.14
C PHE A 364 -12.13 -15.26 -1.97
N HIS A 365 -11.52 -16.45 -1.96
CA HIS A 365 -10.37 -16.76 -2.80
C HIS A 365 -10.71 -16.71 -4.29
N GLU A 366 -11.88 -17.20 -4.71
CA GLU A 366 -12.31 -17.12 -6.11
C GLU A 366 -12.57 -15.67 -6.57
N ASP A 367 -13.17 -14.84 -5.72
CA ASP A 367 -13.32 -13.41 -6.00
C ASP A 367 -11.95 -12.73 -6.12
N LEU A 368 -11.02 -13.03 -5.21
CA LEU A 368 -9.68 -12.47 -5.25
C LEU A 368 -8.89 -12.89 -6.50
N LYS A 369 -8.99 -14.17 -6.91
CA LYS A 369 -8.42 -14.66 -8.17
C LYS A 369 -8.95 -13.85 -9.35
N THR A 370 -10.26 -13.64 -9.40
CA THR A 370 -10.91 -12.88 -10.49
C THR A 370 -10.37 -11.45 -10.57
N LEU A 371 -10.23 -10.78 -9.42
CA LEU A 371 -9.65 -9.43 -9.34
C LEU A 371 -8.20 -9.39 -9.77
N MET A 372 -7.38 -10.34 -9.31
CA MET A 372 -5.97 -10.45 -9.67
C MET A 372 -5.78 -10.76 -11.17
N LEU A 373 -6.66 -11.55 -11.78
CA LEU A 373 -6.61 -11.83 -13.22
C LEU A 373 -6.96 -10.59 -14.07
N LYS A 374 -7.98 -9.82 -13.67
CA LYS A 374 -8.34 -8.55 -14.34
C LYS A 374 -7.19 -7.54 -14.26
N ALA A 375 -6.64 -7.34 -13.07
CA ALA A 375 -5.52 -6.40 -12.87
C ALA A 375 -4.22 -6.89 -13.52
N GLY A 376 -3.87 -8.17 -13.34
CA GLY A 376 -2.57 -8.74 -13.71
C GLY A 376 -2.46 -9.14 -15.17
N VAL A 377 -3.44 -9.90 -15.70
CA VAL A 377 -3.42 -10.40 -17.08
C VAL A 377 -3.99 -9.36 -18.05
N GLN A 378 -5.18 -8.84 -17.77
CA GLN A 378 -5.83 -7.88 -18.66
C GLN A 378 -5.21 -6.48 -18.53
N GLY A 379 -4.65 -6.15 -17.37
CA GLY A 379 -4.08 -4.81 -17.12
C GLY A 379 -5.13 -3.74 -16.95
N GLN A 380 -6.34 -4.11 -16.56
CA GLN A 380 -7.42 -3.17 -16.32
C GLN A 380 -7.27 -2.60 -14.90
N PRO A 381 -7.25 -1.25 -14.73
CA PRO A 381 -7.36 -0.64 -13.42
C PRO A 381 -8.61 -1.15 -12.71
N THR A 382 -8.43 -1.73 -11.53
CA THR A 382 -9.48 -2.44 -10.79
C THR A 382 -9.45 -1.96 -9.35
N VAL A 383 -10.60 -1.51 -8.84
CA VAL A 383 -10.77 -1.16 -7.42
C VAL A 383 -11.50 -2.28 -6.71
N PHE A 384 -10.88 -2.83 -5.68
CA PHE A 384 -11.54 -3.74 -4.75
C PHE A 384 -12.06 -2.95 -3.54
N LEU A 385 -13.38 -2.74 -3.50
CA LEU A 385 -14.07 -2.06 -2.41
C LEU A 385 -14.50 -3.09 -1.36
N PHE A 386 -13.93 -2.99 -0.17
CA PHE A 386 -14.15 -3.95 0.91
C PHE A 386 -14.52 -3.24 2.22
N THR A 387 -15.55 -3.72 2.91
CA THR A 387 -16.15 -3.05 4.07
C THR A 387 -15.98 -3.86 5.35
N ASP A 388 -16.08 -3.20 6.50
CA ASP A 388 -16.05 -3.88 7.80
C ASP A 388 -17.13 -4.96 7.97
N SER A 389 -18.34 -4.70 7.49
CA SER A 389 -19.45 -5.65 7.45
C SER A 389 -19.19 -6.86 6.56
N GLN A 390 -18.19 -6.78 5.67
CA GLN A 390 -17.84 -7.85 4.75
C GLN A 390 -16.81 -8.85 5.32
N ILE A 391 -16.29 -8.56 6.51
CA ILE A 391 -15.30 -9.41 7.19
C ILE A 391 -16.06 -10.48 7.97
N VAL A 392 -16.35 -11.60 7.30
CA VAL A 392 -16.95 -12.79 7.92
C VAL A 392 -15.90 -13.57 8.71
N ASP A 393 -14.69 -13.66 8.17
CA ASP A 393 -13.56 -14.37 8.75
C ASP A 393 -12.31 -13.45 8.74
N GLU A 394 -11.52 -13.48 9.82
CA GLU A 394 -10.31 -12.66 9.93
C GLU A 394 -9.20 -13.09 8.95
N SER A 395 -9.27 -14.31 8.42
CA SER A 395 -8.39 -14.78 7.32
C SER A 395 -8.49 -13.89 6.07
N PHE A 396 -9.63 -13.25 5.82
CA PHE A 396 -9.77 -12.35 4.66
C PHE A 396 -8.80 -11.16 4.76
N LEU A 397 -8.55 -10.67 5.97
CA LEU A 397 -7.60 -9.57 6.20
C LEU A 397 -6.15 -10.04 6.10
N GLU A 398 -5.86 -11.32 6.37
CA GLU A 398 -4.54 -11.89 6.12
C GLU A 398 -4.24 -11.91 4.62
N ASP A 399 -5.19 -12.35 3.80
CA ASP A 399 -5.07 -12.35 2.34
C ASP A 399 -4.91 -10.92 1.79
N ILE A 400 -5.74 -9.98 2.25
CA ILE A 400 -5.62 -8.55 1.89
C ILE A 400 -4.25 -8.00 2.31
N ASN A 401 -3.76 -8.34 3.51
CA ASN A 401 -2.44 -7.93 3.99
C ASN A 401 -1.33 -8.45 3.07
N ASN A 402 -1.44 -9.69 2.59
CA ASN A 402 -0.50 -10.29 1.65
C ASN A 402 -0.53 -9.56 0.29
N VAL A 403 -1.72 -9.27 -0.27
CA VAL A 403 -1.84 -8.49 -1.51
C VAL A 403 -1.25 -7.08 -1.36
N LEU A 404 -1.50 -6.40 -0.23
CA LEU A 404 -0.96 -5.07 0.06
C LEU A 404 0.57 -5.07 0.18
N ASN A 405 1.17 -6.12 0.71
CA ASN A 405 2.61 -6.20 0.96
C ASN A 405 3.39 -6.70 -0.27
N SER A 406 3.06 -7.90 -0.75
CA SER A 406 3.78 -8.59 -1.83
C SER A 406 3.07 -8.53 -3.18
N GLY A 407 1.74 -8.37 -3.19
CA GLY A 407 0.92 -8.55 -4.40
C GLY A 407 0.59 -10.00 -4.72
N GLU A 408 0.90 -10.92 -3.80
CA GLU A 408 0.65 -12.36 -3.92
C GLU A 408 -0.03 -12.87 -2.65
N VAL A 409 -0.96 -13.81 -2.81
CA VAL A 409 -1.48 -14.61 -1.68
C VAL A 409 -0.90 -16.02 -1.79
N PRO A 410 -0.26 -16.54 -0.72
CA PRO A 410 0.31 -17.88 -0.74
C PRO A 410 -0.74 -18.95 -1.05
N ASN A 411 -0.41 -19.87 -1.96
CA ASN A 411 -1.27 -21.00 -2.35
C ASN A 411 -2.66 -20.62 -2.87
N LEU A 412 -2.88 -19.38 -3.32
CA LEU A 412 -4.16 -18.94 -3.89
C LEU A 412 -4.46 -19.63 -5.22
N PHE A 413 -3.48 -19.67 -6.12
CA PHE A 413 -3.60 -20.32 -7.43
C PHE A 413 -3.03 -21.73 -7.39
N ALA A 414 -3.80 -22.69 -7.90
CA ALA A 414 -3.32 -24.04 -8.13
C ALA A 414 -2.23 -24.07 -9.22
N ALA A 415 -1.46 -25.16 -9.29
CA ALA A 415 -0.32 -25.26 -10.21
C ALA A 415 -0.74 -25.14 -11.68
N ASP A 416 -1.88 -25.73 -12.05
CA ASP A 416 -2.49 -25.66 -13.37
C ASP A 416 -3.04 -24.26 -13.70
N GLU A 417 -3.65 -23.58 -12.73
CA GLU A 417 -4.07 -22.18 -12.88
C GLU A 417 -2.86 -21.26 -13.09
N MET A 418 -1.76 -21.51 -12.39
CA MET A 418 -0.51 -20.75 -12.55
C MET A 418 0.11 -20.99 -13.94
N GLU A 419 0.08 -22.22 -14.48
CA GLU A 419 0.51 -22.47 -15.87
C GLU A 419 -0.33 -21.68 -16.88
N ARG A 420 -1.65 -21.59 -16.66
CA ARG A 420 -2.52 -20.79 -17.51
C ARG A 420 -2.16 -19.30 -17.46
N ILE A 421 -1.97 -18.75 -16.26
CA ILE A 421 -1.54 -17.35 -16.08
C ILE A 421 -0.21 -17.12 -16.81
N VAL A 422 0.76 -18.04 -16.69
CA VAL A 422 2.02 -17.94 -17.42
C VAL A 422 1.80 -17.95 -18.93
N GLY A 423 0.91 -18.81 -19.44
CA GLY A 423 0.51 -18.83 -20.84
C GLY A 423 -0.04 -17.49 -21.32
N ASP A 424 -0.99 -16.92 -20.57
CA ASP A 424 -1.66 -15.65 -20.88
C ASP A 424 -0.71 -14.44 -20.74
N MET A 425 0.31 -14.54 -19.89
CA MET A 425 1.29 -13.48 -19.67
C MET A 425 2.42 -13.45 -20.69
N ARG A 426 2.73 -14.56 -21.40
CA ARG A 426 3.74 -14.58 -22.47
C ARG A 426 3.55 -13.49 -23.53
N PRO A 427 2.36 -13.29 -24.14
CA PRO A 427 2.17 -12.21 -25.11
C PRO A 427 2.38 -10.83 -24.49
N VAL A 428 2.00 -10.63 -23.23
CA VAL A 428 2.21 -9.36 -22.49
C VAL A 428 3.71 -9.09 -22.31
N VAL A 429 4.45 -10.07 -21.80
CA VAL A 429 5.90 -9.98 -21.55
C VAL A 429 6.66 -9.75 -22.85
N LYS A 430 6.25 -10.43 -23.93
CA LYS A 430 6.77 -10.23 -25.28
C LYS A 430 6.55 -8.79 -25.78
N ASN A 431 5.34 -8.25 -25.59
CA ASN A 431 5.03 -6.86 -25.97
C ASN A 431 5.82 -5.83 -25.15
N LEU A 432 6.20 -6.16 -23.91
CA LEU A 432 7.07 -5.34 -23.06
C LEU A 432 8.56 -5.49 -23.39
N GLY A 433 8.94 -6.35 -24.36
CA GLY A 433 10.33 -6.61 -24.71
C GLY A 433 11.11 -7.38 -23.64
N LEU A 434 10.41 -8.11 -22.77
CA LEU A 434 10.99 -8.87 -21.66
C LEU A 434 11.16 -10.36 -22.05
N PRO A 435 12.08 -11.11 -21.41
CA PRO A 435 12.24 -12.53 -21.69
C PRO A 435 10.99 -13.36 -21.34
N GLU A 436 10.53 -14.22 -22.24
CA GLU A 436 9.33 -15.08 -22.07
C GLU A 436 9.56 -16.28 -21.11
N THR A 437 10.39 -16.11 -20.09
CA THR A 437 10.61 -17.16 -19.07
C THR A 437 9.44 -17.23 -18.11
N ARG A 438 9.22 -18.40 -17.50
CA ARG A 438 8.19 -18.61 -16.47
C ARG A 438 8.31 -17.57 -15.34
N ASP A 439 9.51 -17.43 -14.79
CA ASP A 439 9.78 -16.53 -13.66
C ASP A 439 9.45 -15.08 -14.01
N GLN A 440 9.78 -14.65 -15.23
CA GLN A 440 9.49 -13.29 -15.70
C GLN A 440 7.98 -13.08 -15.92
N CYS A 441 7.26 -14.09 -16.40
CA CYS A 441 5.80 -14.02 -16.53
C CYS A 441 5.13 -13.83 -15.17
N ILE A 442 5.53 -14.61 -14.17
CA ILE A 442 5.01 -14.52 -12.80
C ILE A 442 5.37 -13.17 -12.18
N SER A 443 6.63 -12.73 -12.27
CA SER A 443 7.05 -11.45 -11.71
C SER A 443 6.32 -10.26 -12.36
N THR A 444 6.07 -10.34 -13.67
CA THR A 444 5.35 -9.30 -14.41
C THR A 444 3.86 -9.30 -14.05
N PHE A 445 3.25 -10.48 -13.87
CA PHE A 445 1.88 -10.60 -13.39
C PHE A 445 1.71 -9.91 -12.03
N VAL A 446 2.58 -10.24 -11.06
CA VAL A 446 2.56 -9.67 -9.71
C VAL A 446 2.83 -8.17 -9.73
N TYR A 447 3.77 -7.72 -10.57
CA TYR A 447 4.02 -6.30 -10.77
C TYR A 447 2.78 -5.56 -11.28
N ARG A 448 2.05 -6.15 -12.25
CA ARG A 448 0.80 -5.57 -12.77
C ARG A 448 -0.32 -5.60 -11.74
N VAL A 449 -0.50 -6.70 -11.00
CA VAL A 449 -1.47 -6.77 -9.89
C VAL A 449 -1.22 -5.61 -8.91
N ARG A 450 0.02 -5.40 -8.46
CA ARG A 450 0.33 -4.31 -7.51
C ARG A 450 0.05 -2.91 -8.05
N ASN A 451 0.14 -2.72 -9.36
CA ASN A 451 -0.02 -1.40 -9.96
C ASN A 451 -1.46 -1.10 -10.41
N PHE A 452 -2.23 -2.13 -10.76
CA PHE A 452 -3.59 -1.99 -11.29
C PHE A 452 -4.69 -2.45 -10.33
N LEU A 453 -4.37 -3.24 -9.30
CA LEU A 453 -5.32 -3.60 -8.25
C LEU A 453 -5.19 -2.63 -7.07
N HIS A 454 -6.21 -1.81 -6.89
CA HIS A 454 -6.31 -0.84 -5.80
C HIS A 454 -7.28 -1.37 -4.74
N ILE A 455 -6.80 -1.53 -3.52
CA ILE A 455 -7.63 -1.95 -2.39
C ILE A 455 -8.15 -0.71 -1.66
N VAL A 456 -9.47 -0.60 -1.54
CA VAL A 456 -10.16 0.48 -0.82
C VAL A 456 -10.96 -0.12 0.33
N LEU A 457 -10.47 0.11 1.54
CA LEU A 457 -11.05 -0.41 2.78
C LEU A 457 -11.96 0.64 3.41
N CYS A 458 -13.24 0.32 3.59
CA CYS A 458 -14.20 1.16 4.31
C CYS A 458 -14.40 0.63 5.73
N MET A 459 -13.82 1.32 6.71
CA MET A 459 -13.80 0.86 8.10
C MET A 459 -14.51 1.85 9.03
N SER A 460 -15.21 1.32 10.03
CA SER A 460 -15.75 2.14 11.12
C SER A 460 -14.68 2.35 12.21
N PRO A 461 -14.49 3.58 12.71
CA PRO A 461 -13.64 3.85 13.87
C PRO A 461 -14.31 3.45 15.20
N VAL A 462 -15.60 3.09 15.18
CA VAL A 462 -16.38 2.76 16.38
C VAL A 462 -15.92 1.41 16.95
N GLY A 463 -15.62 1.40 18.26
CA GLY A 463 -15.19 0.20 18.98
C GLY A 463 -13.68 -0.05 18.87
N SER A 464 -13.25 -1.25 19.26
CA SER A 464 -11.84 -1.64 19.32
C SER A 464 -11.38 -2.47 18.11
N ALA A 465 -12.30 -2.96 17.28
CA ALA A 465 -12.03 -3.91 16.21
C ALA A 465 -11.01 -3.39 15.19
N LEU A 466 -11.20 -2.16 14.68
CA LEU A 466 -10.28 -1.54 13.72
C LEU A 466 -8.85 -1.45 14.29
N ARG A 467 -8.71 -0.99 15.54
CA ARG A 467 -7.41 -0.90 16.21
C ARG A 467 -6.74 -2.27 16.36
N ILE A 468 -7.50 -3.31 16.73
CA ILE A 468 -6.98 -4.66 16.89
C ILE A 468 -6.49 -5.21 15.54
N ARG A 469 -7.30 -5.04 14.47
CA ARG A 469 -6.95 -5.46 13.10
C ARG A 469 -5.71 -4.74 12.59
N CYS A 470 -5.60 -3.43 12.76
CA CYS A 470 -4.41 -2.67 12.34
C CYS A 470 -3.12 -3.10 13.07
N ARG A 471 -3.23 -3.61 14.31
CA ARG A 471 -2.09 -4.18 15.04
C ARG A 471 -1.72 -5.58 14.55
N ALA A 472 -2.71 -6.39 14.20
CA ALA A 472 -2.52 -7.73 13.66
C ALA A 472 -1.99 -7.72 12.21
N PHE A 473 -2.39 -6.71 11.43
CA PHE A 473 -2.10 -6.57 10.00
C PHE A 473 -1.48 -5.19 9.70
N PRO A 474 -0.16 -5.03 9.92
CA PRO A 474 0.51 -3.73 9.77
C PRO A 474 0.44 -3.14 8.36
N SER A 475 0.28 -3.96 7.31
CA SER A 475 0.19 -3.47 5.93
C SER A 475 -1.05 -2.62 5.70
N LEU A 476 -2.10 -2.80 6.51
CA LEU A 476 -3.29 -1.94 6.46
C LEU A 476 -2.89 -0.47 6.67
N ILE A 477 -2.03 -0.17 7.64
CA ILE A 477 -1.55 1.21 7.86
C ILE A 477 -0.40 1.56 6.92
N ASN A 478 0.57 0.65 6.74
CA ASN A 478 1.81 0.98 6.03
C ASN A 478 1.66 1.07 4.50
N CYS A 479 0.69 0.36 3.92
CA CYS A 479 0.50 0.28 2.47
C CYS A 479 -0.73 1.04 1.98
N CYS A 480 -1.68 1.41 2.86
CA CYS A 480 -2.80 2.26 2.50
C CYS A 480 -2.51 3.73 2.84
N THR A 481 -3.14 4.64 2.11
CA THR A 481 -3.30 6.04 2.51
C THR A 481 -4.57 6.13 3.34
N ILE A 482 -4.47 6.65 4.55
CA ILE A 482 -5.60 6.79 5.46
C ILE A 482 -6.31 8.10 5.15
N ASP A 483 -7.62 8.02 5.02
CA ASP A 483 -8.53 9.15 4.84
C ASP A 483 -9.59 9.05 5.95
N TRP A 484 -9.56 9.99 6.90
CA TRP A 484 -10.37 9.99 8.12
C TRP A 484 -11.65 10.82 8.01
#